data_AF-A0A537KN83-F1
#
_entry.id   AF-A0A537KN83-F1
#
_cell.length_a   1.000
_cell.length_b   1.000
_cell.length_c   1.000
_cell.angle_alpha   90.00
_cell.angle_beta   90.00
_cell.angle_gamma   90.00
#
_symmetry.space_group_name_H-M   'P 1'
#
loop_
_entity.id
_entity.type
_entity.pdbx_description
1 polymer ?
#
loop_
_entity_poly.entity_id
_entity_poly.type
_entity_poly.pdbx_seq_one_letter_code
_entity_poly.pdbx_strand_id
1 'polypeptide(L)'
;MFGNRYFSSLKNFFLATILTLAILLLTYISCGMVAIVLNNRYPKYSQTFKRITIGVLAYVAIMVAAISVIFWGYDYIDFLGYQLNMNQYAWSLIIGAFLNILATSLNEGAAFYEKWRKMVDEAENLKKENLQSQLEGLKGQVNPHFLFNSLNSLSSLISEDPEKAEKFLDEMSKVYRYLLRTNEEGLTTLDSEMQFIQSYFHMLKTRYGDGLDMETKIDEHYMGYQLPPLTLQMLIENAVKHNMI
;
A
#
# COMPACT_ATOMS: atom_id res chain seq x y z
N MET A 1 26.36 37.82 -25.83
CA MET A 1 25.42 38.42 -26.79
C MET A 1 25.67 39.91 -27.03
N PHE A 2 25.74 40.78 -25.99
CA PHE A 2 25.83 42.24 -26.23
C PHE A 2 27.10 42.97 -25.73
N GLY A 3 28.00 42.29 -25.01
CA GLY A 3 29.28 42.87 -24.56
C GLY A 3 29.12 44.21 -23.82
N ASN A 4 30.06 45.15 -24.01
CA ASN A 4 29.98 46.49 -23.42
C ASN A 4 28.82 47.36 -23.97
N ARG A 5 28.23 47.02 -25.11
CA ARG A 5 27.09 47.76 -25.68
C ARG A 5 25.80 47.54 -24.90
N TYR A 6 25.69 46.43 -24.17
CA TYR A 6 24.57 46.17 -23.27
C TYR A 6 24.45 47.20 -22.14
N PHE A 7 25.61 47.60 -21.59
CA PHE A 7 25.71 48.54 -20.48
C PHE A 7 25.86 49.99 -20.94
N SER A 8 25.80 50.24 -22.25
CA SER A 8 26.00 51.58 -22.83
C SER A 8 24.89 52.57 -22.47
N SER A 9 23.68 52.07 -22.18
CA SER A 9 22.53 52.89 -21.79
C SER A 9 21.57 52.08 -20.91
N LEU A 10 21.09 52.70 -19.84
CA LEU A 10 20.06 52.14 -18.95
C LEU A 10 18.79 51.71 -19.73
N LYS A 11 18.40 52.46 -20.77
CA LYS A 11 17.25 52.11 -21.61
C LYS A 11 17.46 50.81 -22.37
N ASN A 12 18.65 50.61 -22.93
CA ASN A 12 18.99 49.42 -23.72
C ASN A 12 19.10 48.18 -22.83
N PHE A 13 19.66 48.34 -21.63
CA PHE A 13 19.71 47.30 -20.61
C PHE A 13 18.30 46.83 -20.22
N PHE A 14 17.41 47.75 -19.85
CA PHE A 14 16.06 47.39 -19.41
C PHE A 14 15.23 46.79 -20.54
N LEU A 15 15.30 47.35 -21.76
CA LEU A 15 14.51 46.85 -22.88
C LEU A 15 14.93 45.43 -23.30
N ALA A 16 16.23 45.16 -23.36
CA ALA A 16 16.73 43.82 -23.66
C ALA A 16 16.44 42.82 -22.53
N THR A 17 16.60 43.22 -21.27
CA THR A 17 16.30 42.37 -20.10
C THR A 17 14.81 42.01 -20.04
N ILE A 18 13.92 42.98 -20.26
CA ILE A 18 12.47 42.73 -20.23
C ILE A 18 12.05 41.82 -21.39
N LEU A 19 12.57 42.05 -22.60
CA LEU A 19 12.24 41.23 -23.77
C LEU A 19 12.71 39.77 -23.57
N THR A 20 13.94 39.57 -23.12
CA THR A 20 14.47 38.23 -22.83
C THR A 20 13.71 37.53 -21.72
N LEU A 21 13.39 38.24 -20.64
CA LEU A 21 12.64 37.69 -19.51
C LEU A 21 11.20 37.32 -19.91
N ALA A 22 10.55 38.13 -20.76
CA ALA A 22 9.24 37.81 -21.31
C ALA A 22 9.25 36.52 -22.14
N ILE A 23 10.27 36.33 -22.99
CA ILE A 23 10.43 35.11 -23.81
C ILE A 23 10.71 33.89 -22.93
N LEU A 24 11.51 34.04 -21.86
CA LEU A 24 11.76 32.96 -20.89
C LEU A 24 10.49 32.56 -20.12
N LEU A 25 9.70 33.53 -19.67
CA LEU A 25 8.42 33.25 -19.02
C LEU A 25 7.43 32.55 -19.96
N LEU A 26 7.33 33.00 -21.20
CA LEU A 26 6.45 32.38 -22.21
C LEU A 26 6.88 30.95 -22.52
N THR A 27 8.19 30.69 -22.58
CA THR A 27 8.77 29.35 -22.73
C THR A 27 8.42 28.46 -21.54
N TYR A 28 8.55 28.97 -20.31
CA TYR A 28 8.21 28.24 -19.08
C TYR A 28 6.72 27.85 -19.05
N ILE A 29 5.83 28.80 -19.36
CA ILE A 29 4.38 28.54 -19.41
C ILE A 29 4.05 27.51 -20.50
N SER A 30 4.68 27.62 -21.67
CA SER A 30 4.48 26.68 -22.79
C SER A 30 4.89 25.25 -22.43
N CYS A 31 6.04 25.08 -21.76
CA CYS A 31 6.44 23.78 -21.23
C CYS A 31 5.45 23.24 -20.20
N GLY A 32 4.96 24.09 -19.28
CA GLY A 32 3.93 23.71 -18.32
C GLY A 32 2.63 23.23 -18.97
N MET A 33 2.15 23.92 -20.01
CA MET A 33 0.97 23.50 -20.76
C MET A 33 1.16 22.16 -21.46
N VAL A 34 2.32 21.93 -22.09
CA VAL A 34 2.66 20.64 -22.70
C VAL A 34 2.65 19.52 -21.66
N ALA A 35 3.21 19.75 -20.47
CA ALA A 35 3.21 18.78 -19.37
C ALA A 35 1.79 18.38 -18.96
N ILE A 36 0.89 19.37 -18.79
CA ILE A 36 -0.50 19.14 -18.40
C ILE A 36 -1.25 18.35 -19.49
N VAL A 37 -1.11 18.75 -20.75
CA VAL A 37 -1.75 18.06 -21.88
C VAL A 37 -1.28 16.61 -21.99
N LEU A 38 0.02 16.37 -21.83
CA LEU A 38 0.60 15.03 -21.88
C LEU A 38 0.16 14.15 -20.71
N ASN A 39 0.06 14.71 -19.50
CA ASN A 39 -0.47 13.99 -18.33
C ASN A 39 -1.95 13.61 -18.51
N ASN A 40 -2.76 14.51 -19.05
CA ASN A 40 -4.18 14.24 -19.30
C ASN A 40 -4.39 13.24 -20.45
N ARG A 41 -3.54 13.27 -21.48
CA ARG A 41 -3.65 12.38 -22.64
C ARG A 41 -3.07 10.98 -22.40
N TYR A 42 -2.06 10.87 -21.55
CA TYR A 42 -1.39 9.61 -21.21
C TYR A 42 -1.30 9.40 -19.69
N PRO A 43 -2.43 9.13 -19.01
CA PRO A 43 -2.46 9.00 -17.55
C PRO A 43 -1.91 7.66 -17.03
N LYS A 44 -1.91 6.61 -17.87
CA LYS A 44 -1.55 5.25 -17.44
C LYS A 44 -0.03 5.08 -17.25
N TYR A 45 0.35 4.31 -16.24
CA TYR A 45 1.76 4.03 -15.94
C TYR A 45 2.51 3.35 -17.08
N SER A 46 1.84 2.45 -17.82
CA SER A 46 2.41 1.77 -19.00
C SER A 46 2.77 2.72 -20.15
N GLN A 47 2.24 3.95 -20.13
CA GLN A 47 2.49 4.98 -21.15
C GLN A 47 3.52 6.02 -20.69
N THR A 48 4.11 5.86 -19.49
CA THR A 48 5.07 6.82 -18.93
C THR A 48 6.25 7.08 -19.86
N PHE A 49 6.81 6.02 -20.48
CA PHE A 49 7.92 6.17 -21.42
C PHE A 49 7.54 6.97 -22.68
N LYS A 50 6.33 6.74 -23.23
CA LYS A 50 5.79 7.53 -24.35
C LYS A 50 5.56 8.98 -23.97
N ARG A 51 5.04 9.22 -22.76
CA ARG A 51 4.79 10.57 -22.24
C ARG A 51 6.09 11.36 -22.07
N ILE A 52 7.11 10.76 -21.48
CA ILE A 52 8.43 11.38 -21.27
C ILE A 52 9.11 11.68 -22.61
N THR A 53 9.13 10.71 -23.53
CA THR A 53 9.77 10.89 -24.85
C THR A 53 9.12 12.01 -25.66
N ILE A 54 7.79 12.06 -25.72
CA ILE A 54 7.07 13.15 -26.41
C ILE A 54 7.29 14.50 -25.69
N GLY A 55 7.29 14.50 -24.36
CA GLY A 55 7.53 15.70 -23.56
C GLY A 55 8.91 16.31 -23.80
N VAL A 56 9.96 15.49 -23.77
CA VAL A 56 11.35 15.92 -24.06
C VAL A 56 11.47 16.51 -25.46
N LEU A 57 10.90 15.85 -26.47
CA LEU A 57 10.92 16.36 -27.85
C LEU A 57 10.22 17.72 -27.97
N ALA A 58 9.07 17.89 -27.31
CA ALA A 58 8.34 19.15 -27.30
C ALA A 58 9.11 20.26 -26.57
N TYR A 59 9.75 19.98 -25.44
CA TYR A 59 10.56 20.96 -24.71
C TYR A 59 11.78 21.42 -25.50
N VAL A 60 12.48 20.48 -26.16
CA VAL A 60 13.59 20.82 -27.06
C VAL A 60 13.11 21.70 -28.22
N ALA A 61 11.97 21.37 -28.84
CA ALA A 61 11.42 22.16 -29.93
C ALA A 61 11.05 23.59 -29.51
N ILE A 62 10.39 23.75 -28.35
CA ILE A 62 10.02 25.07 -27.79
C ILE A 62 11.29 25.88 -27.50
N MET A 63 12.30 25.26 -26.90
CA MET A 63 13.57 25.90 -26.55
C MET A 63 14.33 26.37 -27.80
N VAL A 64 14.44 25.53 -28.83
CA VAL A 64 15.07 25.90 -30.11
C VAL A 64 14.33 27.07 -30.75
N ALA A 65 12.99 27.05 -30.76
CA ALA A 65 12.17 28.14 -31.29
C ALA A 65 12.40 29.45 -30.52
N ALA A 66 12.40 29.41 -29.18
CA ALA A 66 12.62 30.58 -28.34
C ALA A 66 14.00 31.21 -28.59
N ILE A 67 15.06 30.41 -28.65
CA ILE A 67 16.42 30.91 -28.91
C ILE A 67 16.53 31.44 -30.35
N SER A 68 15.90 30.79 -31.32
CA SER A 68 15.87 31.27 -32.72
C SER A 68 15.21 32.65 -32.82
N VAL A 69 14.06 32.83 -32.17
CA VAL A 69 13.33 34.12 -32.13
C VAL A 69 14.17 35.21 -31.49
N ILE A 70 14.89 34.91 -30.41
CA ILE A 70 15.78 35.87 -29.75
C ILE A 70 16.89 36.31 -30.70
N PHE A 71 17.64 35.37 -31.28
CA PHE A 71 18.81 35.69 -32.12
C PHE A 71 18.42 36.39 -33.43
N TRP A 72 17.37 35.91 -34.11
CA TRP A 72 16.91 36.50 -35.37
C TRP A 72 16.15 37.80 -35.17
N GLY A 73 15.38 37.92 -34.09
CA GLY A 73 14.68 39.17 -33.75
C GLY A 73 15.65 40.30 -33.44
N TYR A 74 16.76 40.00 -32.74
CA TYR A 74 17.78 41.01 -32.46
C TYR A 74 18.59 41.42 -33.71
N ASP A 75 18.84 40.50 -34.63
CA ASP A 75 19.48 40.78 -35.92
C ASP A 75 18.58 41.63 -36.83
N TYR A 76 17.30 41.28 -36.95
CA TYR A 76 16.34 41.99 -37.80
C TYR A 76 16.10 43.45 -37.37
N ILE A 77 16.07 43.71 -36.06
CA ILE A 77 15.85 45.06 -35.51
C ILE A 77 17.15 45.89 -35.52
N ASP A 78 18.28 45.31 -35.96
CA ASP A 78 19.63 45.88 -35.84
C ASP A 78 19.92 46.39 -34.43
N PHE A 79 19.41 45.67 -33.41
CA PHE A 79 19.42 46.12 -32.04
C PHE A 79 20.87 46.20 -31.53
N LEU A 80 21.36 47.41 -31.25
CA LEU A 80 22.75 47.71 -30.84
C LEU A 80 23.82 47.37 -31.90
N GLY A 81 23.46 47.28 -33.18
CA GLY A 81 24.38 46.85 -34.24
C GLY A 81 24.80 45.39 -34.06
N TYR A 82 23.87 44.55 -33.59
CA TYR A 82 24.11 43.12 -33.42
C TYR A 82 24.09 42.44 -34.77
N GLN A 83 25.15 41.68 -35.06
CA GLN A 83 25.18 40.78 -36.22
C GLN A 83 25.08 39.35 -35.73
N LEU A 84 24.23 38.57 -36.39
CA LEU A 84 24.04 37.16 -36.09
C LEU A 84 25.39 36.40 -36.07
N ASN A 85 25.80 35.97 -34.89
CA ASN A 85 27.00 35.15 -34.73
C ASN A 85 26.60 33.68 -34.59
N MET A 86 26.84 32.90 -35.64
CA MET A 86 26.45 31.48 -35.70
C MET A 86 27.08 30.63 -34.60
N ASN A 87 28.31 30.97 -34.17
CA ASN A 87 28.99 30.26 -33.08
C ASN A 87 28.30 30.54 -31.72
N GLN A 88 27.93 31.80 -31.45
CA GLN A 88 27.19 32.14 -30.23
C GLN A 88 25.81 31.48 -30.20
N TYR A 89 25.13 31.40 -31.34
CA TYR A 89 23.85 30.69 -31.47
C TYR A 89 24.00 29.20 -31.15
N ALA A 90 24.99 28.53 -31.73
CA ALA A 90 25.24 27.11 -31.47
C ALA A 90 25.55 26.82 -29.99
N TRP A 91 26.40 27.64 -29.35
CA TRP A 91 26.68 27.49 -27.92
C TRP A 91 25.46 27.75 -27.03
N SER A 92 24.60 28.71 -27.38
CA SER A 92 23.35 28.96 -26.67
C SER A 92 22.38 27.78 -26.76
N LEU A 93 22.33 27.08 -27.91
CA LEU A 93 21.55 25.84 -28.04
C LEU A 93 22.12 24.71 -27.18
N ILE A 94 23.44 24.52 -27.15
CA ILE A 94 24.06 23.45 -26.35
C ILE A 94 23.82 23.69 -24.85
N ILE A 95 24.09 24.91 -24.37
CA ILE A 95 23.91 25.26 -22.96
C ILE A 95 22.44 25.19 -22.56
N GLY A 96 21.53 25.71 -23.40
CA GLY A 96 20.11 25.68 -23.13
C GLY A 96 19.53 24.25 -23.09
N ALA A 97 20.00 23.35 -23.97
CA ALA A 97 19.58 21.95 -23.96
C ALA A 97 20.02 21.25 -22.66
N PHE A 98 21.27 21.49 -22.25
CA PHE A 98 21.79 20.97 -20.98
C PHE A 98 20.98 21.47 -19.77
N LEU A 99 20.72 22.78 -19.69
CA LEU A 99 19.92 23.36 -18.61
C LEU A 99 18.47 22.85 -18.62
N ASN A 100 17.88 22.64 -19.79
CA ASN A 100 16.52 22.10 -19.92
C ASN A 100 16.44 20.65 -19.44
N ILE A 101 17.41 19.82 -19.79
CA ILE A 101 17.50 18.42 -19.32
C ILE A 101 17.67 18.39 -17.80
N LEU A 102 18.54 19.22 -17.24
CA LEU A 102 18.72 19.31 -15.79
C LEU A 102 17.44 19.75 -15.08
N ALA A 103 16.79 20.83 -15.55
CA ALA A 103 15.56 21.34 -14.96
C ALA A 103 14.42 20.31 -15.01
N THR A 104 14.25 19.63 -16.15
CA THR A 104 13.25 18.57 -16.32
C THR A 104 13.52 17.38 -15.41
N SER A 105 14.79 16.98 -15.28
CA SER A 105 15.20 15.85 -14.43
C SER A 105 14.94 16.14 -12.94
N LEU A 106 15.21 17.36 -12.48
CA LEU A 106 14.92 17.76 -11.10
C LEU A 106 13.41 17.79 -10.81
N ASN A 107 12.61 18.31 -11.74
CA ASN A 107 11.16 18.40 -11.58
C ASN A 107 10.50 17.01 -11.57
N GLU A 108 10.84 16.15 -12.54
CA GLU A 108 10.36 14.77 -12.57
C GLU A 108 10.88 13.94 -11.38
N GLY A 109 12.12 14.17 -10.95
CA GLY A 109 12.69 13.55 -9.76
C GLY A 109 11.93 13.88 -8.48
N ALA A 110 11.57 15.16 -8.29
CA ALA A 110 10.75 15.60 -7.15
C ALA A 110 9.34 14.97 -7.20
N ALA A 111 8.67 15.00 -8.36
CA ALA A 111 7.35 14.40 -8.53
C ALA A 111 7.37 12.87 -8.34
N PHE A 112 8.44 12.20 -8.77
CA PHE A 112 8.65 10.78 -8.55
C PHE A 112 8.85 10.46 -7.06
N TYR A 113 9.65 11.27 -6.35
CA TYR A 113 9.89 11.10 -4.92
C TYR A 113 8.61 11.21 -4.10
N GLU A 114 7.74 12.19 -4.40
CA GLU A 114 6.45 12.30 -3.71
C GLU A 114 5.54 11.09 -3.96
N LYS A 115 5.48 10.60 -5.20
CA LYS A 115 4.71 9.38 -5.53
C LYS A 115 5.28 8.16 -4.84
N TRP A 116 6.60 8.01 -4.83
CA TRP A 116 7.28 6.92 -4.15
C TRP A 116 7.00 6.92 -2.66
N ARG A 117 7.11 8.08 -2.01
CA ARG A 117 6.79 8.24 -0.59
C ARG A 117 5.35 7.82 -0.27
N LYS A 118 4.38 8.28 -1.08
CA LYS A 118 2.97 7.87 -0.91
C LYS A 118 2.76 6.37 -1.04
N MET A 119 3.43 5.72 -1.99
CA MET A 119 3.36 4.26 -2.14
C MET A 119 3.96 3.53 -0.95
N VAL A 120 5.04 4.04 -0.36
CA VAL A 120 5.64 3.47 0.86
C VAL A 120 4.69 3.59 2.04
N ASP A 121 4.11 4.78 2.26
CA ASP A 121 3.16 5.03 3.34
C ASP A 121 1.90 4.14 3.20
N GLU A 122 1.38 3.99 1.97
CA GLU A 122 0.24 3.11 1.67
C GLU A 122 0.57 1.63 1.92
N ALA A 123 1.76 1.18 1.52
CA ALA A 123 2.22 -0.19 1.78
C ALA A 123 2.36 -0.48 3.29
N GLU A 124 2.84 0.48 4.08
CA GLU A 124 2.93 0.36 5.54
C GLU A 124 1.54 0.25 6.17
N ASN A 125 0.59 1.08 5.73
CA ASN A 125 -0.80 1.03 6.20
C ASN A 125 -1.46 -0.33 5.88
N LEU A 126 -1.33 -0.82 4.65
CA LEU A 126 -1.84 -2.13 4.26
C LEU A 126 -1.23 -3.27 5.08
N LYS A 127 0.08 -3.19 5.38
CA LYS A 127 0.75 -4.17 6.23
C LYS A 127 0.18 -4.14 7.66
N LYS A 128 -0.07 -2.95 8.20
CA LYS A 128 -0.67 -2.78 9.53
C LYS A 128 -2.10 -3.32 9.58
N GLU A 129 -2.92 -3.02 8.58
CA GLU A 129 -4.28 -3.56 8.46
C GLU A 129 -4.28 -5.08 8.36
N ASN A 130 -3.35 -5.66 7.59
CA ASN A 130 -3.20 -7.10 7.48
C ASN A 130 -2.83 -7.73 8.83
N LEU A 131 -1.84 -7.18 9.54
CA LEU A 131 -1.45 -7.65 10.87
C LEU A 131 -2.58 -7.51 11.89
N GLN A 132 -3.35 -6.42 11.84
CA GLN A 132 -4.52 -6.22 12.69
C GLN A 132 -5.59 -7.29 12.40
N SER A 133 -5.86 -7.57 11.12
CA SER A 133 -6.81 -8.60 10.72
C SER A 133 -6.36 -10.01 11.15
N GLN A 134 -5.07 -10.33 11.03
CA GLN A 134 -4.51 -11.56 11.55
C GLN A 134 -4.64 -11.67 13.07
N LEU A 135 -4.35 -10.58 13.79
CA LEU A 135 -4.53 -10.52 15.25
C LEU A 135 -5.99 -10.69 15.66
N GLU A 136 -6.92 -10.07 14.94
CA GLU A 136 -8.36 -10.24 15.18
C GLU A 136 -8.81 -11.67 14.89
N GLY A 137 -8.31 -12.29 13.82
CA GLY A 137 -8.54 -13.71 13.52
C GLY A 137 -8.03 -14.62 14.65
N LEU A 138 -6.79 -14.40 15.10
CA LEU A 138 -6.20 -15.11 16.23
C LEU A 138 -7.01 -14.92 17.53
N LYS A 139 -7.46 -13.69 17.83
CA LYS A 139 -8.32 -13.41 18.99
C LYS A 139 -9.67 -14.10 18.88
N GLY A 140 -10.25 -14.17 17.69
CA GLY A 140 -11.53 -14.85 17.45
C GLY A 140 -11.48 -16.36 17.73
N GLN A 141 -10.32 -16.99 17.56
CA GLN A 141 -10.14 -18.43 17.80
C GLN A 141 -10.08 -18.79 19.28
N VAL A 142 -9.56 -17.90 20.12
CA VAL A 142 -9.59 -18.04 21.58
C VAL A 142 -10.90 -17.40 22.06
N ASN A 143 -12.04 -18.08 21.88
CA ASN A 143 -13.36 -17.59 22.33
C ASN A 143 -13.24 -17.03 23.78
N PRO A 144 -13.19 -15.70 23.98
CA PRO A 144 -12.79 -15.16 25.28
C PRO A 144 -13.81 -15.51 26.36
N HIS A 145 -15.08 -15.60 25.97
CA HIS A 145 -16.16 -16.01 26.84
C HIS A 145 -16.01 -17.47 27.27
N PHE A 146 -15.64 -18.38 26.36
CA PHE A 146 -15.36 -19.77 26.73
C PHE A 146 -14.16 -19.86 27.69
N LEU A 147 -13.09 -19.08 27.45
CA LEU A 147 -11.91 -19.04 28.33
C LEU A 147 -12.28 -18.60 29.75
N PHE A 148 -12.94 -17.44 29.89
CA PHE A 148 -13.33 -16.93 31.20
C PHE A 148 -14.30 -17.87 31.93
N ASN A 149 -15.26 -18.46 31.22
CA ASN A 149 -16.17 -19.44 31.81
C ASN A 149 -15.44 -20.69 32.29
N SER A 150 -14.49 -21.20 31.51
CA SER A 150 -13.71 -22.38 31.87
C SER A 150 -12.85 -22.11 33.11
N LEU A 151 -12.23 -20.93 33.19
CA LEU A 151 -11.47 -20.51 34.39
C LEU A 151 -12.35 -20.38 35.63
N ASN A 152 -13.58 -19.87 35.48
CA ASN A 152 -14.52 -19.78 36.59
C ASN A 152 -14.96 -21.17 37.08
N SER A 153 -15.29 -22.08 36.17
CA SER A 153 -15.60 -23.47 36.50
C SER A 153 -14.42 -24.16 37.19
N LEU A 154 -13.20 -23.98 36.67
CA LEU A 154 -11.98 -24.49 37.29
C LEU A 154 -11.78 -23.93 38.70
N SER A 155 -11.93 -22.61 38.90
CA SER A 155 -11.79 -21.97 40.22
C SER A 155 -12.79 -22.51 41.23
N SER A 156 -14.02 -22.81 40.80
CA SER A 156 -15.04 -23.44 41.66
C SER A 156 -14.62 -24.87 42.03
N LEU A 157 -14.19 -25.66 41.04
CA LEU A 157 -13.78 -27.04 41.23
C LEU A 157 -12.55 -27.17 42.15
N ILE A 158 -11.59 -26.25 42.08
CA ILE A 158 -10.41 -26.27 42.97
C ILE A 158 -10.84 -26.26 44.45
N SER A 159 -11.93 -25.55 44.78
CA SER A 159 -12.41 -25.45 46.15
C SER A 159 -13.36 -26.60 46.54
N GLU A 160 -14.08 -27.17 45.59
CA GLU A 160 -15.11 -28.20 45.82
C GLU A 160 -14.57 -29.63 45.70
N ASP A 161 -13.81 -29.92 44.65
CA ASP A 161 -13.29 -31.24 44.30
C ASP A 161 -11.96 -31.09 43.52
N PRO A 162 -10.81 -31.06 44.22
CA PRO A 162 -9.50 -30.85 43.61
C PRO A 162 -9.14 -31.89 42.54
N GLU A 163 -9.61 -33.14 42.68
CA GLU A 163 -9.31 -34.20 41.72
C GLU A 163 -10.07 -33.99 40.40
N LYS A 164 -11.33 -33.53 40.48
CA LYS A 164 -12.07 -33.10 39.29
C LYS A 164 -11.48 -31.83 38.67
N ALA A 165 -10.96 -30.91 39.49
CA ALA A 165 -10.30 -29.71 39.00
C ALA A 165 -9.07 -30.05 38.15
N GLU A 166 -8.26 -31.02 38.58
CA GLU A 166 -7.10 -31.49 37.82
C GLU A 166 -7.51 -32.11 36.48
N LYS A 167 -8.54 -32.97 36.46
CA LYS A 167 -9.08 -33.55 35.23
C LYS A 167 -9.63 -32.48 34.28
N PHE A 168 -10.38 -31.51 34.81
CA PHE A 168 -10.92 -30.40 34.03
C PHE A 168 -9.80 -29.55 33.40
N LEU A 169 -8.71 -29.31 34.13
CA LEU A 169 -7.54 -28.59 33.61
C LEU A 169 -6.83 -29.34 32.47
N ASP A 170 -6.71 -30.66 32.57
CA ASP A 170 -6.13 -31.48 31.47
C ASP A 170 -7.01 -31.43 30.22
N GLU A 171 -8.33 -31.59 30.36
CA GLU A 171 -9.27 -31.48 29.23
C GLU A 171 -9.27 -30.08 28.62
N MET A 172 -9.24 -29.03 29.45
CA MET A 172 -9.07 -27.65 29.00
C MET A 172 -7.77 -27.48 28.20
N SER A 173 -6.67 -28.07 28.67
CA SER A 173 -5.38 -28.00 27.98
C SER A 173 -5.39 -28.75 26.63
N LYS A 174 -6.14 -29.84 26.50
CA LYS A 174 -6.36 -30.55 25.22
C LYS A 174 -7.14 -29.68 24.22
N VAL A 175 -8.24 -29.09 24.68
CA VAL A 175 -9.08 -28.17 23.86
C VAL A 175 -8.26 -27.00 23.33
N TYR A 176 -7.49 -26.32 24.18
CA TYR A 176 -6.67 -25.18 23.74
C TYR A 176 -5.51 -25.58 22.82
N ARG A 177 -4.86 -26.72 23.07
CA ARG A 177 -3.82 -27.24 22.17
C ARG A 177 -4.38 -27.51 20.77
N TYR A 178 -5.59 -28.07 20.68
CA TYR A 178 -6.26 -28.27 19.40
C TYR A 178 -6.59 -26.95 18.70
N LEU A 179 -7.23 -26.01 19.40
CA LEU A 179 -7.59 -24.71 18.83
C LEU A 179 -6.37 -23.95 18.25
N LEU A 180 -5.21 -24.06 18.92
CA LEU A 180 -3.98 -23.40 18.49
C LEU A 180 -3.29 -24.11 17.31
N ARG A 181 -3.21 -25.45 17.32
CA ARG A 181 -2.54 -26.22 16.24
C ARG A 181 -3.30 -26.09 14.92
N THR A 182 -4.60 -26.12 15.01
CA THR A 182 -5.49 -26.21 13.87
C THR A 182 -5.58 -24.92 13.05
N ASN A 183 -5.01 -23.83 13.57
CA ASN A 183 -4.80 -22.59 12.84
C ASN A 183 -3.74 -22.69 11.73
N GLU A 184 -2.88 -23.72 11.77
CA GLU A 184 -1.81 -23.91 10.77
C GLU A 184 -2.19 -24.93 9.67
N GLU A 185 -3.15 -25.82 9.93
CA GLU A 185 -3.49 -26.95 9.06
C GLU A 185 -4.86 -26.71 8.36
N GLY A 186 -4.90 -26.82 7.02
CA GLY A 186 -6.12 -26.54 6.25
C GLY A 186 -7.24 -27.59 6.36
N LEU A 187 -6.92 -28.82 6.79
CA LEU A 187 -7.86 -29.92 6.99
C LEU A 187 -7.39 -30.80 8.16
N THR A 188 -8.34 -31.34 8.93
CA THR A 188 -8.11 -32.28 10.04
C THR A 188 -8.84 -33.60 9.78
N THR A 189 -8.48 -34.67 10.48
CA THR A 189 -9.20 -35.95 10.40
C THR A 189 -10.41 -35.97 11.32
N LEU A 190 -11.43 -36.77 10.97
CA LEU A 190 -12.61 -36.96 11.83
C LEU A 190 -12.20 -37.49 13.20
N ASP A 191 -11.21 -38.38 13.28
CA ASP A 191 -10.65 -38.87 14.55
C ASP A 191 -10.12 -37.73 15.43
N SER A 192 -9.29 -36.85 14.87
CA SER A 192 -8.73 -35.70 15.61
C SER A 192 -9.81 -34.73 16.07
N GLU A 193 -10.80 -34.46 15.22
CA GLU A 193 -11.94 -33.61 15.57
C GLU A 193 -12.81 -34.27 16.65
N MET A 194 -13.03 -35.59 16.60
CA MET A 194 -13.79 -36.32 17.62
C MET A 194 -13.07 -36.36 18.98
N GLN A 195 -11.75 -36.52 19.01
CA GLN A 195 -10.96 -36.42 20.24
C GLN A 195 -11.10 -35.03 20.87
N PHE A 196 -11.03 -33.98 20.05
CA PHE A 196 -11.29 -32.61 20.51
C PHE A 196 -12.71 -32.46 21.06
N ILE A 197 -13.71 -32.98 20.37
CA ILE A 197 -15.11 -32.93 20.80
C ILE A 197 -15.34 -33.65 22.13
N GLN A 198 -14.68 -34.78 22.37
CA GLN A 198 -14.78 -35.48 23.65
C GLN A 198 -14.27 -34.62 24.81
N SER A 199 -13.11 -33.99 24.66
CA SER A 199 -12.56 -33.06 25.66
C SER A 199 -13.45 -31.83 25.86
N TYR A 200 -13.93 -31.24 24.77
CA TYR A 200 -14.82 -30.09 24.80
C TYR A 200 -16.17 -30.42 25.48
N PHE A 201 -16.75 -31.57 25.16
CA PHE A 201 -17.97 -32.05 25.78
C PHE A 201 -17.79 -32.33 27.27
N HIS A 202 -16.64 -32.90 27.69
CA HIS A 202 -16.34 -33.08 29.10
C HIS A 202 -16.41 -31.75 29.87
N MET A 203 -15.80 -30.69 29.32
CA MET A 203 -15.88 -29.36 29.92
C MET A 203 -17.31 -28.83 30.01
N LEU A 204 -18.12 -29.01 28.96
CA LEU A 204 -19.53 -28.63 28.96
C LEU A 204 -20.33 -29.45 29.99
N LYS A 205 -20.11 -30.76 30.07
CA LYS A 205 -20.77 -31.65 31.02
C LYS A 205 -20.47 -31.26 32.46
N THR A 206 -19.23 -30.85 32.77
CA THR A 206 -18.89 -30.32 34.11
C THR A 206 -19.67 -29.05 34.45
N ARG A 207 -19.96 -28.20 33.45
CA ARG A 207 -20.73 -26.96 33.65
C ARG A 207 -22.24 -27.20 33.78
N TYR A 208 -22.80 -28.04 32.90
CA TYR A 208 -24.24 -28.25 32.78
C TYR A 208 -24.75 -29.46 33.57
N GLY A 209 -23.85 -30.27 34.14
CA GLY A 209 -24.18 -31.46 34.91
C GLY A 209 -25.05 -32.42 34.11
N ASP A 210 -26.12 -32.91 34.72
CA ASP A 210 -27.05 -33.85 34.09
C ASP A 210 -27.96 -33.23 33.02
N GLY A 211 -27.94 -31.89 32.86
CA GLY A 211 -28.71 -31.19 31.84
C GLY A 211 -28.19 -31.34 30.41
N LEU A 212 -27.05 -32.00 30.21
CA LEU A 212 -26.44 -32.22 28.90
C LEU A 212 -25.97 -33.67 28.77
N ASP A 213 -26.35 -34.35 27.69
CA ASP A 213 -25.88 -35.70 27.38
C ASP A 213 -25.53 -35.81 25.89
N MET A 214 -24.57 -36.68 25.56
CA MET A 214 -24.09 -36.85 24.19
C MET A 214 -23.92 -38.33 23.87
N GLU A 215 -24.66 -38.78 22.86
CA GLU A 215 -24.53 -40.11 22.29
C GLU A 215 -23.76 -40.04 20.96
N THR A 216 -22.65 -40.78 20.89
CA THR A 216 -21.82 -40.84 19.69
C THR A 216 -22.03 -42.18 18.97
N LYS A 217 -22.53 -42.14 17.73
CA LYS A 217 -22.71 -43.30 16.85
C LYS A 217 -22.04 -43.05 15.49
N ILE A 218 -20.77 -43.42 15.39
CA ILE A 218 -19.94 -43.20 14.20
C ILE A 218 -19.26 -44.52 13.85
N ASP A 219 -19.31 -44.91 12.56
CA ASP A 219 -18.58 -46.06 12.05
C ASP A 219 -17.07 -45.73 11.95
N GLU A 220 -16.21 -46.63 12.43
CA GLU A 220 -14.76 -46.46 12.44
C GLU A 220 -14.17 -46.20 11.04
N HIS A 221 -14.81 -46.69 9.98
CA HIS A 221 -14.38 -46.44 8.60
C HIS A 221 -14.29 -44.94 8.26
N TYR A 222 -15.09 -44.09 8.92
CA TYR A 222 -15.09 -42.65 8.67
C TYR A 222 -13.98 -41.88 9.41
N MET A 223 -13.29 -42.48 10.38
CA MET A 223 -12.36 -41.77 11.27
C MET A 223 -11.17 -41.14 10.53
N GLY A 224 -10.75 -41.72 9.40
CA GLY A 224 -9.67 -41.18 8.57
C GLY A 224 -10.10 -40.09 7.58
N TYR A 225 -11.40 -39.78 7.48
CA TYR A 225 -11.90 -38.78 6.53
C TYR A 225 -11.51 -37.38 6.98
N GLN A 226 -11.23 -36.51 6.02
CA GLN A 226 -10.81 -35.15 6.29
C GLN A 226 -11.98 -34.17 6.23
N LEU A 227 -11.96 -33.19 7.13
CA LEU A 227 -12.94 -32.13 7.20
C LEU A 227 -12.27 -30.81 7.62
N PRO A 228 -12.89 -29.66 7.33
CA PRO A 228 -12.47 -28.41 7.93
C PRO A 228 -12.54 -28.53 9.45
N PRO A 229 -11.57 -27.99 10.17
CA PRO A 229 -11.56 -28.07 11.61
C PRO A 229 -12.65 -27.25 12.29
N LEU A 230 -12.96 -27.60 13.54
CA LEU A 230 -13.99 -26.95 14.38
C LEU A 230 -15.40 -27.06 13.78
N THR A 231 -15.59 -27.87 12.74
CA THR A 231 -16.89 -28.12 12.12
C THR A 231 -17.84 -28.77 13.11
N LEU A 232 -17.39 -29.81 13.83
CA LEU A 232 -18.24 -30.48 14.80
C LEU A 232 -18.51 -29.60 16.03
N GLN A 233 -17.53 -28.77 16.41
CA GLN A 233 -17.71 -27.79 17.49
C GLN A 233 -18.90 -26.88 17.21
N MET A 234 -18.95 -26.30 16.00
CA MET A 234 -20.03 -25.40 15.61
C MET A 234 -21.40 -26.08 15.70
N LEU A 235 -21.49 -27.36 15.31
CA LEU A 235 -22.73 -28.13 15.39
C LEU A 235 -23.15 -28.40 16.85
N ILE A 236 -22.19 -28.77 17.71
CA ILE A 236 -22.44 -29.02 19.13
C ILE A 236 -22.83 -27.73 19.85
N GLU A 237 -22.10 -26.62 19.62
CA GLU A 237 -22.46 -25.32 20.17
C GLU A 237 -23.87 -24.91 19.78
N ASN A 238 -24.23 -25.12 18.51
CA ASN A 238 -25.57 -24.85 18.02
C ASN A 238 -26.63 -25.73 18.73
N ALA A 239 -26.35 -27.03 18.89
CA ALA A 239 -27.25 -27.94 19.59
C ALA A 239 -27.45 -27.55 21.06
N VAL A 240 -26.36 -27.23 21.78
CA VAL A 240 -26.41 -26.81 23.19
C VAL A 240 -27.18 -25.50 23.33
N LYS A 241 -26.92 -24.52 22.45
CA LYS A 241 -27.59 -23.21 22.48
C LYS A 241 -29.10 -23.30 22.25
N HIS A 242 -29.55 -24.21 21.38
CA HIS A 242 -30.96 -24.33 21.03
C HIS A 242 -31.75 -25.33 21.89
N ASN A 243 -31.06 -26.29 22.53
CA ASN A 243 -31.70 -27.23 23.46
C ASN A 243 -31.80 -26.69 24.89
N MET A 244 -31.10 -25.60 25.21
CA MET A 244 -31.33 -24.85 26.45
C MET A 244 -32.61 -23.99 26.31
N ILE A 245 -33.71 -24.47 26.91
CA ILE A 245 -34.91 -23.70 27.26
C ILE A 245 -34.92 -23.50 28.77
#